data_AF-A0AAE0KNR7-F1
#
_entry.id   AF-A0AAE0KNR7-F1
#
_cell.length_a   1.000
_cell.length_b   1.000
_cell.length_c   1.000
_cell.angle_alpha   90.00
_cell.angle_beta   90.00
_cell.angle_gamma   90.00
#
_symmetry.space_group_name_H-M   'P 1'
#
loop_
_entity.id
_entity.type
_entity.pdbx_description
1 polymer ?
#
loop_
_entity_poly.entity_id
_entity_poly.type
_entity_poly.pdbx_seq_one_letter_code
_entity_poly.pdbx_strand_id
1 'polypeptide(L)'
;MQARSEGVEVAGLQLVNAAFYHVALVDCTRVRLEGLRIQAPLSSKNTDGITLIGSSQVVVRWCHVDTGDDNCAIKEGTHNVLVEECTFWNGHGSSIGSIGEGSAWGQVHHVVMRNIVFNGTHSAARLKSWQGGRGFISDISYTNLRLIDVRCPLVVDQFYCASSQHKTPCRNRTDAVHISRLLFADVNGTQTSGAAAQLLCADSVPCTDILLQRVHIAASQPSRQLEHLMGQTPPWWRRAKDIPNNTFKCWNALGKQVDVSPQGCIGRNDIGHGLVSQGILSRGKSIGLSALRPV
;
A
#
# COMPACT_ATOMS: atom_id res chain seq x y z
N MET A 1 16.83 -16.46 8.00
CA MET A 1 18.03 -15.80 8.57
C MET A 1 17.56 -14.69 9.51
N GLN A 2 18.08 -14.63 10.74
CA GLN A 2 17.88 -13.50 11.65
C GLN A 2 19.26 -13.05 12.14
N ALA A 3 19.59 -11.77 11.96
CA ALA A 3 20.89 -11.24 12.30
C ALA A 3 20.75 -9.80 12.77
N ARG A 4 21.66 -9.39 13.66
CA ARG A 4 22.02 -8.00 13.95
C ARG A 4 23.41 -7.80 13.37
N SER A 5 23.53 -7.01 12.32
CA SER A 5 24.78 -6.91 11.57
C SER A 5 24.95 -5.58 10.87
N GLU A 6 26.19 -5.25 10.54
CA GLU A 6 26.56 -4.02 9.84
C GLU A 6 27.40 -4.36 8.60
N GLY A 7 27.08 -3.75 7.45
CA GLY A 7 27.89 -3.92 6.24
C GLY A 7 27.78 -5.31 5.60
N VAL A 8 26.57 -5.86 5.55
CA VAL A 8 26.31 -7.22 5.03
C VAL A 8 25.77 -7.19 3.61
N GLU A 9 26.24 -8.11 2.78
CA GLU A 9 25.63 -8.43 1.49
C GLU A 9 25.17 -9.89 1.48
N VAL A 10 23.94 -10.12 1.02
CA VAL A 10 23.40 -11.45 0.76
C VAL A 10 22.89 -11.47 -0.68
N ALA A 11 23.49 -12.33 -1.51
CA ALA A 11 23.23 -12.32 -2.94
C ALA A 11 22.98 -13.73 -3.51
N GLY A 12 22.08 -13.82 -4.49
CA GLY A 12 21.91 -15.00 -5.36
C GLY A 12 21.39 -16.27 -4.69
N LEU A 13 20.84 -16.18 -3.48
CA LEU A 13 20.33 -17.35 -2.75
C LEU A 13 18.92 -17.74 -3.20
N GLN A 14 18.65 -19.03 -3.16
CA GLN A 14 17.29 -19.59 -3.24
C GLN A 14 16.85 -20.06 -1.86
N LEU A 15 15.72 -19.55 -1.37
CA LEU A 15 15.14 -19.86 -0.07
C LEU A 15 13.74 -20.41 -0.28
N VAL A 16 13.44 -21.61 0.24
CA VAL A 16 12.20 -22.32 -0.06
C VAL A 16 11.56 -22.83 1.24
N ASN A 17 10.26 -22.61 1.38
CA ASN A 17 9.39 -23.17 2.41
C ASN A 17 9.87 -22.90 3.85
N ALA A 18 10.22 -21.65 4.16
CA ALA A 18 10.44 -21.28 5.55
C ALA A 18 9.15 -21.51 6.38
N ALA A 19 9.31 -21.95 7.63
CA ALA A 19 8.19 -22.16 8.55
C ALA A 19 7.54 -20.84 9.02
N PHE A 20 8.24 -19.72 8.83
CA PHE A 20 7.82 -18.36 9.15
C PHE A 20 8.54 -17.42 8.17
N TYR A 21 9.27 -16.40 8.63
CA TYR A 21 10.05 -15.52 7.75
C TYR A 21 11.21 -16.22 7.05
N HIS A 22 11.42 -15.93 5.76
CA HIS A 22 12.59 -16.41 5.02
C HIS A 22 13.83 -15.58 5.40
N VAL A 23 13.74 -14.26 5.25
CA VAL A 23 14.79 -13.30 5.62
C VAL A 23 14.22 -12.30 6.62
N ALA A 24 14.81 -12.22 7.81
CA ALA A 24 14.49 -11.22 8.82
C ALA A 24 15.78 -10.45 9.18
N LEU A 25 15.85 -9.17 8.85
CA LEU A 25 16.92 -8.28 9.31
C LEU A 25 16.43 -7.55 10.55
N VAL A 26 17.14 -7.70 11.67
CA VAL A 26 16.73 -7.14 12.95
C VAL A 26 17.87 -6.31 13.51
N ASP A 27 17.64 -5.00 13.64
CA ASP A 27 18.63 -4.02 14.06
C ASP A 27 19.90 -4.03 13.18
N CYS A 28 19.73 -4.22 11.87
CA CYS A 28 20.83 -4.21 10.91
C CYS A 28 21.07 -2.83 10.31
N THR A 29 22.31 -2.52 9.93
CA THR A 29 22.64 -1.28 9.22
C THR A 29 23.53 -1.55 8.01
N ARG A 30 23.35 -0.83 6.90
CA ARG A 30 24.12 -1.02 5.64
C ARG A 30 24.03 -2.47 5.13
N VAL A 31 22.82 -2.90 4.77
CA VAL A 31 22.59 -4.25 4.23
C VAL A 31 22.13 -4.21 2.78
N ARG A 32 22.65 -5.13 1.97
CA ARG A 32 22.26 -5.34 0.57
C ARG A 32 21.71 -6.75 0.39
N LEU A 33 20.48 -6.86 -0.09
CA LEU A 33 19.84 -8.13 -0.46
C LEU A 33 19.64 -8.12 -1.98
N GLU A 34 20.34 -8.98 -2.71
CA GLU A 34 20.41 -8.90 -4.17
C GLU A 34 20.11 -10.23 -4.86
N GLY A 35 19.21 -10.23 -5.84
CA GLY A 35 19.01 -11.42 -6.68
C GLY A 35 18.44 -12.64 -5.94
N LEU A 36 17.76 -12.43 -4.81
CA LEU A 36 17.20 -13.53 -4.02
C LEU A 36 15.98 -14.14 -4.72
N ARG A 37 15.85 -15.46 -4.65
CA ARG A 37 14.65 -16.19 -5.05
C ARG A 37 14.00 -16.83 -3.83
N ILE A 38 12.83 -16.34 -3.44
CA ILE A 38 12.13 -16.78 -2.23
C ILE A 38 10.80 -17.39 -2.62
N GLN A 39 10.51 -18.59 -2.11
CA GLN A 39 9.30 -19.34 -2.46
C GLN A 39 8.67 -20.01 -1.24
N ALA A 40 7.36 -19.84 -1.06
CA ALA A 40 6.52 -20.67 -0.20
C ALA A 40 5.11 -20.82 -0.80
N PRO A 41 4.35 -21.89 -0.45
CA PRO A 41 2.98 -22.03 -0.92
C PRO A 41 2.10 -20.85 -0.50
N LEU A 42 1.20 -20.41 -1.38
CA LEU A 42 0.24 -19.32 -1.11
C LEU A 42 -0.59 -19.55 0.16
N SER A 43 -0.90 -20.81 0.50
CA SER A 43 -1.68 -21.15 1.70
C SER A 43 -0.89 -21.06 3.00
N SER A 44 0.44 -20.90 2.95
CA SER A 44 1.31 -20.88 4.11
C SER A 44 1.29 -19.52 4.80
N LYS A 45 0.66 -19.46 5.97
CA LYS A 45 0.53 -18.23 6.77
C LYS A 45 1.88 -17.76 7.30
N ASN A 46 2.07 -16.44 7.38
CA ASN A 46 3.25 -15.80 7.98
C ASN A 46 4.59 -16.19 7.36
N THR A 47 4.56 -16.59 6.08
CA THR A 47 5.75 -16.95 5.31
C THR A 47 6.40 -15.74 4.64
N ASP A 48 6.52 -14.63 5.37
CA ASP A 48 7.03 -13.37 4.83
C ASP A 48 8.38 -13.59 4.12
N GLY A 49 8.56 -12.91 2.98
CA GLY A 49 9.77 -13.03 2.18
C GLY A 49 10.94 -12.31 2.83
N ILE A 50 10.89 -10.97 2.82
CA ILE A 50 11.92 -10.09 3.36
C ILE A 50 11.30 -9.18 4.42
N THR A 51 11.69 -9.36 5.68
CA THR A 51 11.21 -8.58 6.81
C THR A 51 12.34 -7.74 7.40
N LEU A 52 12.16 -6.42 7.46
CA LEU A 52 13.10 -5.47 8.05
C LEU A 52 12.53 -4.92 9.35
N ILE A 53 13.28 -5.02 10.44
CA ILE A 53 12.87 -4.58 11.79
C ILE A 53 14.02 -3.78 12.39
N GLY A 54 13.76 -2.56 12.89
CA GLY A 54 14.78 -1.70 13.50
C GLY A 54 16.00 -1.40 12.61
N SER A 55 15.88 -1.61 11.29
CA SER A 55 17.05 -1.66 10.39
C SER A 55 17.20 -0.37 9.58
N SER A 56 18.43 -0.03 9.18
CA SER A 56 18.66 1.19 8.42
C SER A 56 19.64 1.05 7.26
N GLN A 57 19.51 1.92 6.26
CA GLN A 57 20.38 1.92 5.06
C GLN A 57 20.36 0.54 4.37
N VAL A 58 19.15 0.06 4.06
CA VAL A 58 18.94 -1.26 3.46
C VAL A 58 18.57 -1.11 1.99
N VAL A 59 19.21 -1.89 1.12
CA VAL A 59 18.89 -2.00 -0.30
C VAL A 59 18.42 -3.43 -0.60
N VAL A 60 17.25 -3.56 -1.20
CA VAL A 60 16.70 -4.83 -1.69
C VAL A 60 16.47 -4.68 -3.18
N ARG A 61 17.14 -5.49 -4.01
CA ARG A 61 16.98 -5.38 -5.47
C ARG A 61 17.10 -6.68 -6.23
N TRP A 62 16.45 -6.74 -7.39
CA TRP A 62 16.45 -7.90 -8.29
C TRP A 62 15.92 -9.19 -7.65
N CYS A 63 15.11 -9.06 -6.59
CA CYS A 63 14.55 -10.21 -5.88
C CYS A 63 13.26 -10.68 -6.53
N HIS A 64 13.05 -11.99 -6.54
CA HIS A 64 11.79 -12.63 -6.87
C HIS A 64 11.25 -13.31 -5.62
N VAL A 65 10.05 -12.90 -5.17
CA VAL A 65 9.45 -13.38 -3.92
C VAL A 65 8.03 -13.85 -4.19
N ASP A 66 7.78 -15.12 -3.95
CA ASP A 66 6.47 -15.78 -4.07
C ASP A 66 6.13 -16.46 -2.74
N THR A 67 5.19 -15.91 -1.97
CA THR A 67 4.93 -16.33 -0.58
C THR A 67 3.44 -16.36 -0.25
N GLY A 68 3.09 -16.88 0.92
CA GLY A 68 1.71 -16.81 1.45
C GLY A 68 1.41 -15.56 2.28
N ASP A 69 2.42 -14.72 2.58
CA ASP A 69 2.28 -13.48 3.35
C ASP A 69 3.06 -12.31 2.70
N ASP A 70 3.44 -11.27 3.45
CA ASP A 70 4.14 -10.08 2.97
C ASP A 70 5.41 -10.45 2.17
N ASN A 71 5.49 -10.04 0.91
CA ASN A 71 6.69 -10.28 0.08
C ASN A 71 7.87 -9.44 0.62
N CYS A 72 7.57 -8.21 1.02
CA CYS A 72 8.49 -7.35 1.75
C CYS A 72 7.74 -6.60 2.86
N ALA A 73 8.21 -6.72 4.11
CA ALA A 73 7.64 -6.06 5.27
C ALA A 73 8.66 -5.12 5.93
N ILE A 74 8.31 -3.84 6.06
CA ILE A 74 9.11 -2.81 6.73
C ILE A 74 8.45 -2.51 8.08
N LYS A 75 9.05 -2.98 9.17
CA LYS A 75 8.50 -2.86 10.53
C LYS A 75 9.11 -1.67 11.27
N GLU A 76 8.56 -1.42 12.45
CA GLU A 76 8.98 -0.41 13.41
C GLU A 76 10.51 -0.25 13.52
N GLY A 77 10.94 1.00 13.64
CA GLY A 77 12.34 1.40 13.79
C GLY A 77 13.13 1.41 12.48
N THR A 78 12.53 1.01 11.36
CA THR A 78 13.23 0.86 10.08
C THR A 78 13.20 2.15 9.26
N HIS A 79 14.34 2.58 8.71
CA HIS A 79 14.41 3.80 7.89
C HIS A 79 15.52 3.78 6.84
N ASN A 80 15.44 4.68 5.85
CA ASN A 80 16.39 4.76 4.72
C ASN A 80 16.49 3.42 3.97
N VAL A 81 15.36 3.00 3.39
CA VAL A 81 15.24 1.72 2.67
C VAL A 81 14.95 1.97 1.19
N LEU A 82 15.65 1.25 0.32
CA LEU A 82 15.35 1.18 -1.11
C LEU A 82 14.98 -0.27 -1.47
N VAL A 83 13.79 -0.46 -2.03
CA VAL A 83 13.35 -1.72 -2.65
C VAL A 83 13.14 -1.44 -4.14
N GLU A 84 13.90 -2.08 -5.02
CA GLU A 84 13.79 -1.80 -6.46
C GLU A 84 14.00 -3.01 -7.37
N GLU A 85 13.44 -2.94 -8.58
CA GLU A 85 13.64 -3.97 -9.62
C GLU A 85 13.24 -5.38 -9.16
N CYS A 86 12.21 -5.47 -8.33
CA CYS A 86 11.74 -6.72 -7.74
C CYS A 86 10.47 -7.24 -8.44
N THR A 87 10.24 -8.54 -8.33
CA THR A 87 8.98 -9.17 -8.75
C THR A 87 8.37 -9.91 -7.55
N PHE A 88 7.17 -9.48 -7.17
CA PHE A 88 6.41 -10.04 -6.05
C PHE A 88 5.19 -10.77 -6.57
N TRP A 89 5.13 -12.07 -6.30
CA TRP A 89 4.06 -12.98 -6.68
C TRP A 89 3.31 -13.42 -5.44
N ASN A 90 1.99 -13.62 -5.59
CA ASN A 90 1.11 -14.07 -4.51
C ASN A 90 1.33 -13.24 -3.21
N GLY A 91 0.91 -13.77 -2.07
CA GLY A 91 1.19 -13.14 -0.79
C GLY A 91 0.50 -11.78 -0.61
N HIS A 92 1.10 -10.94 0.24
CA HIS A 92 0.46 -9.69 0.68
C HIS A 92 1.06 -8.40 0.11
N GLY A 93 2.08 -8.50 -0.73
CA GLY A 93 2.74 -7.37 -1.36
C GLY A 93 3.80 -6.72 -0.48
N SER A 94 3.94 -5.41 -0.63
CA SER A 94 4.89 -4.61 0.15
C SER A 94 4.19 -3.88 1.28
N SER A 95 4.42 -4.34 2.50
CA SER A 95 3.81 -3.79 3.70
C SER A 95 4.75 -2.89 4.48
N ILE A 96 4.25 -1.75 4.93
CA ILE A 96 4.83 -1.00 6.06
C ILE A 96 3.98 -1.28 7.29
N GLY A 97 4.63 -1.71 8.36
CA GLY A 97 4.01 -2.09 9.62
C GLY A 97 3.56 -3.56 9.71
N SER A 98 2.71 -3.91 10.65
CA SER A 98 2.01 -2.99 11.55
C SER A 98 2.95 -2.25 12.52
N ILE A 99 2.61 -1.00 12.84
CA ILE A 99 3.36 -0.12 13.75
C ILE A 99 2.45 0.32 14.90
N GLY A 100 3.00 0.44 16.11
CA GLY A 100 2.31 1.04 17.25
C GLY A 100 1.40 0.08 18.03
N GLU A 101 1.68 -1.22 17.99
CA GLU A 101 0.93 -2.22 18.75
C GLU A 101 0.92 -1.88 20.25
N GLY A 102 -0.21 -2.07 20.92
CA GLY A 102 -0.29 -1.82 22.37
C GLY A 102 -0.07 -0.35 22.78
N SER A 103 -0.35 0.61 21.89
CA SER A 103 -0.01 2.04 22.08
C SER A 103 1.50 2.34 22.14
N ALA A 104 2.32 1.42 21.63
CA ALA A 104 3.75 1.63 21.47
C ALA A 104 4.02 2.84 20.55
N TRP A 105 5.16 3.48 20.80
CA TRP A 105 5.68 4.48 19.89
C TRP A 105 6.56 3.78 18.86
N GLY A 106 6.30 4.00 17.58
CA GLY A 106 7.10 3.42 16.51
C GLY A 106 7.26 4.40 15.34
N GLN A 107 8.33 4.23 14.59
CA GLN A 107 8.61 5.05 13.41
C GLN A 107 9.04 4.20 12.22
N VAL A 108 8.64 4.61 11.02
CA VAL A 108 9.27 4.20 9.75
C VAL A 108 9.35 5.42 8.84
N HIS A 109 10.52 5.70 8.26
CA HIS A 109 10.62 6.81 7.31
C HIS A 109 11.71 6.64 6.24
N HIS A 110 11.60 7.44 5.17
CA HIS A 110 12.49 7.41 4.01
C HIS A 110 12.55 6.01 3.37
N VAL A 111 11.41 5.56 2.85
CA VAL A 111 11.30 4.26 2.17
C VAL A 111 10.90 4.49 0.72
N VAL A 112 11.72 4.00 -0.20
CA VAL A 112 11.47 4.05 -1.64
C VAL A 112 11.24 2.64 -2.14
N MET A 113 10.09 2.40 -2.76
CA MET A 113 9.74 1.16 -3.44
C MET A 113 9.46 1.45 -4.90
N ARG A 114 10.33 1.02 -5.81
CA ARG A 114 10.22 1.42 -7.23
C ARG A 114 10.51 0.32 -8.24
N ASN A 115 9.94 0.42 -9.43
CA ASN A 115 10.17 -0.54 -10.50
C ASN A 115 9.83 -1.98 -10.05
N ILE A 116 8.65 -2.16 -9.45
CA ILE A 116 8.21 -3.45 -8.88
C ILE A 116 7.00 -3.97 -9.65
N VAL A 117 7.06 -5.26 -9.99
CA VAL A 117 5.91 -6.01 -10.52
C VAL A 117 5.21 -6.72 -9.37
N PHE A 118 3.91 -6.51 -9.23
CA PHE A 118 3.03 -7.23 -8.32
C PHE A 118 2.09 -8.12 -9.12
N ASN A 119 2.10 -9.43 -8.87
CA ASN A 119 1.30 -10.40 -9.60
C ASN A 119 0.49 -11.30 -8.65
N GLY A 120 -0.83 -11.18 -8.68
CA GLY A 120 -1.73 -11.95 -7.82
C GLY A 120 -1.58 -11.67 -6.33
N THR A 121 -0.87 -10.60 -5.95
CA THR A 121 -0.68 -10.23 -4.55
C THR A 121 -1.98 -9.64 -3.98
N HIS A 122 -2.12 -9.69 -2.65
CA HIS A 122 -3.24 -9.02 -2.00
C HIS A 122 -3.18 -7.51 -2.21
N SER A 123 -2.02 -6.90 -1.98
CA SER A 123 -1.80 -5.46 -2.16
C SER A 123 -0.50 -5.23 -2.92
N ALA A 124 -0.34 -4.04 -3.49
CA ALA A 124 0.94 -3.58 -3.97
C ALA A 124 1.63 -2.81 -2.85
N ALA A 125 0.98 -1.75 -2.39
CA ALA A 125 1.39 -0.92 -1.27
C ALA A 125 0.39 -1.06 -0.12
N ARG A 126 0.87 -1.44 1.07
CA ARG A 126 0.02 -1.64 2.24
C ARG A 126 0.65 -1.03 3.49
N LEU A 127 0.11 0.07 3.99
CA LEU A 127 0.54 0.69 5.24
C LEU A 127 -0.45 0.32 6.33
N LYS A 128 0.05 -0.25 7.43
CA LYS A 128 -0.74 -0.70 8.57
C LYS A 128 -0.21 -0.02 9.83
N SER A 129 -1.08 0.69 10.54
CA SER A 129 -0.77 1.13 11.91
C SER A 129 -1.92 0.77 12.84
N TRP A 130 -1.55 0.39 14.05
CA TRP A 130 -2.51 0.00 15.06
C TRP A 130 -3.29 1.21 15.56
N GLN A 131 -4.59 1.01 15.77
CA GLN A 131 -5.41 2.01 16.46
C GLN A 131 -4.91 2.22 17.90
N GLY A 132 -4.78 3.48 18.31
CA GLY A 132 -4.15 3.89 19.55
C GLY A 132 -2.62 3.90 19.54
N GLY A 133 -1.98 3.49 18.43
CA GLY A 133 -0.53 3.56 18.25
C GLY A 133 -0.02 5.00 18.23
N ARG A 134 1.29 5.17 18.50
CA ARG A 134 1.96 6.47 18.54
C ARG A 134 3.19 6.49 17.61
N GLY A 135 3.66 7.68 17.27
CA GLY A 135 4.83 7.88 16.41
C GLY A 135 4.43 8.24 14.98
N PHE A 136 5.21 7.85 13.98
CA PHE A 136 4.99 8.30 12.60
C PHE A 136 5.42 7.32 11.50
N ILE A 137 4.72 7.40 10.37
CA ILE A 137 5.16 6.88 9.07
C ILE A 137 5.29 8.08 8.14
N SER A 138 6.48 8.32 7.58
CA SER A 138 6.66 9.46 6.67
C SER A 138 7.65 9.23 5.55
N ASP A 139 7.54 10.02 4.48
CA ASP A 139 8.49 10.02 3.36
C ASP A 139 8.58 8.64 2.69
N ILE A 140 7.41 8.14 2.29
CA ILE A 140 7.26 6.84 1.65
C ILE A 140 6.86 7.05 0.20
N SER A 141 7.58 6.44 -0.72
CA SER A 141 7.27 6.51 -2.15
C SER A 141 7.14 5.13 -2.78
N TYR A 142 6.05 4.92 -3.49
CA TYR A 142 5.78 3.78 -4.35
C TYR A 142 5.72 4.28 -5.80
N THR A 143 6.75 4.02 -6.60
CA THR A 143 6.87 4.65 -7.93
C THR A 143 7.14 3.64 -9.04
N ASN A 144 6.52 3.81 -10.21
CA ASN A 144 6.67 2.90 -11.35
C ASN A 144 6.33 1.44 -10.98
N LEU A 145 5.06 1.23 -10.64
CA LEU A 145 4.56 -0.09 -10.23
C LEU A 145 3.72 -0.70 -11.35
N ARG A 146 3.95 -2.00 -11.62
CA ARG A 146 3.12 -2.77 -12.55
C ARG A 146 2.28 -3.77 -11.79
N LEU A 147 0.96 -3.68 -11.93
CA LEU A 147 0.01 -4.51 -11.21
C LEU A 147 -0.64 -5.54 -12.15
N ILE A 148 -0.63 -6.81 -11.76
CA ILE A 148 -1.36 -7.88 -12.43
C ILE A 148 -2.26 -8.52 -11.38
N ASP A 149 -3.57 -8.37 -11.58
CA ASP A 149 -4.61 -9.04 -10.79
C ASP A 149 -4.47 -8.82 -9.27
N VAL A 150 -3.97 -7.65 -8.88
CA VAL A 150 -3.74 -7.29 -7.48
C VAL A 150 -5.07 -7.04 -6.78
N ARG A 151 -5.28 -7.60 -5.60
CA ARG A 151 -6.63 -7.61 -5.02
C ARG A 151 -7.11 -6.26 -4.49
N CYS A 152 -6.29 -5.59 -3.70
CA CYS A 152 -6.52 -4.29 -3.06
C CYS A 152 -5.22 -3.48 -3.19
N PRO A 153 -5.01 -2.78 -4.32
CA PRO A 153 -3.67 -2.30 -4.70
C PRO A 153 -2.98 -1.36 -3.72
N LEU A 154 -3.64 -0.25 -3.35
CA LEU A 154 -3.07 0.77 -2.48
C LEU A 154 -3.92 0.84 -1.21
N VAL A 155 -3.32 0.53 -0.07
CA VAL A 155 -4.03 0.49 1.22
C VAL A 155 -3.23 1.29 2.25
N VAL A 156 -3.89 2.23 2.91
CA VAL A 156 -3.42 2.89 4.14
C VAL A 156 -4.47 2.65 5.20
N ASP A 157 -4.09 2.00 6.29
CA ASP A 157 -4.99 1.60 7.37
C ASP A 157 -4.43 2.03 8.72
N GLN A 158 -5.00 3.09 9.29
CA GLN A 158 -4.73 3.56 10.67
C GLN A 158 -5.55 2.81 11.74
N PHE A 159 -6.42 1.89 11.34
CA PHE A 159 -7.30 1.14 12.24
C PHE A 159 -6.93 -0.33 12.33
N TYR A 160 -5.69 -0.67 11.97
CA TYR A 160 -5.27 -2.06 11.93
C TYR A 160 -5.48 -2.72 13.29
N CYS A 161 -6.15 -3.87 13.27
CA CYS A 161 -6.37 -4.70 14.44
C CYS A 161 -6.44 -6.17 14.00
N ALA A 162 -5.38 -6.93 14.26
CA ALA A 162 -5.38 -8.35 13.98
C ALA A 162 -6.13 -9.09 15.10
N SER A 163 -7.34 -9.57 14.81
CA SER A 163 -8.14 -10.36 15.77
C SER A 163 -7.43 -11.64 16.23
N SER A 164 -6.49 -12.17 15.43
CA SER A 164 -5.63 -13.29 15.81
C SER A 164 -4.63 -12.95 16.92
N GLN A 165 -4.38 -11.66 17.19
CA GLN A 165 -3.39 -11.18 18.16
C GLN A 165 -4.03 -10.68 19.47
N HIS A 166 -5.37 -10.64 19.54
CA HIS A 166 -6.11 -10.22 20.74
C HIS A 166 -7.29 -11.13 21.07
N LYS A 167 -7.42 -11.50 22.35
CA LYS A 167 -8.59 -12.27 22.86
C LYS A 167 -9.89 -11.45 22.84
N THR A 168 -9.79 -10.13 22.87
CA THR A 168 -10.92 -9.19 22.82
C THR A 168 -10.81 -8.33 21.57
N PRO A 169 -11.91 -8.06 20.84
CA PRO A 169 -11.90 -7.12 19.73
C PRO A 169 -11.32 -5.77 20.16
N CYS A 170 -10.47 -5.19 19.33
CA CYS A 170 -9.97 -3.85 19.62
C CYS A 170 -11.14 -2.87 19.73
N ARG A 171 -11.10 -2.02 20.76
CA ARG A 171 -12.02 -0.89 20.85
C ARG A 171 -11.67 0.10 19.74
N ASN A 172 -12.68 0.66 19.10
CA ASN A 172 -12.48 1.70 18.10
C ASN A 172 -11.79 2.91 18.76
N ARG A 173 -10.56 3.23 18.32
CA ARG A 173 -9.78 4.37 18.83
C ARG A 173 -9.59 5.39 17.72
N THR A 174 -9.64 6.67 18.11
CA THR A 174 -9.43 7.80 17.20
C THR A 174 -7.97 8.21 17.09
N ASP A 175 -7.14 7.91 18.09
CA ASP A 175 -5.70 8.17 18.04
C ASP A 175 -5.02 7.10 17.16
N ALA A 176 -4.01 7.47 16.39
CA ALA A 176 -3.22 6.55 15.57
C ALA A 176 -1.81 7.08 15.31
N VAL A 177 -0.96 6.25 14.70
CA VAL A 177 0.36 6.66 14.21
C VAL A 177 0.19 7.72 13.12
N HIS A 178 0.91 8.84 13.19
CA HIS A 178 0.78 9.91 12.20
C HIS A 178 1.37 9.48 10.85
N ILE A 179 0.57 9.52 9.78
CA ILE A 179 1.01 9.13 8.43
C ILE A 179 1.07 10.38 7.55
N SER A 180 2.23 10.65 6.95
CA SER A 180 2.41 11.84 6.13
C SER A 180 3.35 11.62 4.94
N ARG A 181 3.28 12.48 3.92
CA ARG A 181 4.22 12.50 2.78
C ARG A 181 4.32 11.13 2.10
N LEU A 182 3.17 10.65 1.62
CA LEU A 182 3.08 9.43 0.83
C LEU A 182 2.99 9.76 -0.65
N LEU A 183 3.85 9.16 -1.47
CA LEU A 183 3.79 9.28 -2.91
C LEU A 183 3.43 7.93 -3.53
N PHE A 184 2.38 7.89 -4.34
CA PHE A 184 2.13 6.83 -5.30
C PHE A 184 2.20 7.45 -6.70
N ALA A 185 3.21 7.09 -7.47
CA ALA A 185 3.42 7.64 -8.81
C ALA A 185 3.61 6.54 -9.85
N ASP A 186 3.08 6.73 -11.06
CA ASP A 186 3.28 5.82 -12.18
C ASP A 186 2.85 4.38 -11.84
N VAL A 187 1.64 4.22 -11.29
CA VAL A 187 1.08 2.92 -10.90
C VAL A 187 0.11 2.47 -11.97
N ASN A 188 0.43 1.40 -12.69
CA ASN A 188 -0.36 0.93 -13.83
C ASN A 188 -0.69 -0.56 -13.72
N GLY A 189 -1.93 -0.96 -14.01
CA GLY A 189 -2.27 -2.38 -14.13
C GLY A 189 -3.71 -2.73 -13.79
N THR A 190 -3.92 -3.94 -13.28
CA THR A 190 -5.25 -4.50 -13.00
C THR A 190 -5.47 -4.85 -11.54
N GLN A 191 -6.75 -4.79 -11.11
CA GLN A 191 -7.20 -5.23 -9.80
C GLN A 191 -8.37 -6.20 -9.85
N THR A 192 -8.43 -7.12 -8.88
CA THR A 192 -9.48 -8.16 -8.83
C THR A 192 -10.61 -7.87 -7.85
N SER A 193 -10.50 -6.84 -6.99
CA SER A 193 -11.59 -6.45 -6.08
C SER A 193 -11.46 -5.02 -5.56
N GLY A 194 -12.48 -4.52 -4.87
CA GLY A 194 -12.38 -3.32 -4.04
C GLY A 194 -12.14 -2.01 -4.80
N ALA A 195 -11.68 -1.00 -4.06
CA ALA A 195 -11.24 0.27 -4.64
C ALA A 195 -9.74 0.23 -4.94
N ALA A 196 -9.32 0.94 -5.99
CA ALA A 196 -7.92 1.04 -6.43
C ALA A 196 -7.02 1.60 -5.34
N ALA A 197 -7.52 2.58 -4.58
CA ALA A 197 -6.92 2.97 -3.31
C ALA A 197 -7.95 3.06 -2.18
N GLN A 198 -7.51 2.62 -1.01
CA GLN A 198 -8.29 2.65 0.23
C GLN A 198 -7.47 3.35 1.32
N LEU A 199 -7.92 4.52 1.74
CA LEU A 199 -7.28 5.33 2.77
C LEU A 199 -8.21 5.39 3.98
N LEU A 200 -7.89 4.64 5.03
CA LEU A 200 -8.61 4.65 6.28
C LEU A 200 -7.78 5.44 7.28
N CYS A 201 -8.14 6.71 7.44
CA CYS A 201 -7.37 7.67 8.24
C CYS A 201 -8.21 8.21 9.39
N ALA A 202 -7.60 8.38 10.56
CA ALA A 202 -8.29 8.80 11.76
C ALA A 202 -8.48 10.33 11.79
N ASP A 203 -9.68 10.79 12.15
CA ASP A 203 -9.99 12.23 12.18
C ASP A 203 -9.10 13.02 13.14
N SER A 204 -8.64 12.39 14.23
CA SER A 204 -7.80 13.05 15.24
C SER A 204 -6.31 13.10 14.86
N VAL A 205 -5.87 12.21 13.97
CA VAL A 205 -4.50 12.15 13.44
C VAL A 205 -4.57 11.82 11.93
N PRO A 206 -5.11 12.73 11.11
CA PRO A 206 -5.41 12.45 9.71
C PRO A 206 -4.13 12.19 8.92
N CYS A 207 -4.24 11.38 7.86
CA CYS A 207 -3.14 11.23 6.94
C CYS A 207 -2.97 12.51 6.10
N THR A 208 -1.74 13.03 6.03
CA THR A 208 -1.43 14.31 5.38
C THR A 208 -0.46 14.13 4.20
N ASP A 209 -0.48 15.07 3.26
CA ASP A 209 0.46 15.09 2.11
C ASP A 209 0.56 13.74 1.35
N ILE A 210 -0.59 13.15 1.02
CA ILE A 210 -0.63 12.00 0.11
C ILE A 210 -0.62 12.54 -1.33
N LEU A 211 0.05 11.86 -2.25
CA LEU A 211 0.09 12.24 -3.65
C LEU A 211 -0.15 11.01 -4.51
N LEU A 212 -1.16 11.08 -5.37
CA LEU A 212 -1.48 10.09 -6.38
C LEU A 212 -1.20 10.72 -7.74
N GLN A 213 -0.16 10.28 -8.44
CA GLN A 213 0.27 10.88 -9.69
C GLN A 213 0.36 9.82 -10.79
N ARG A 214 -0.43 9.94 -11.87
CA ARG A 214 -0.45 8.94 -12.96
C ARG A 214 -0.72 7.52 -12.46
N VAL A 215 -1.82 7.36 -11.73
CA VAL A 215 -2.31 6.06 -11.22
C VAL A 215 -3.45 5.57 -12.10
N HIS A 216 -3.23 4.47 -12.82
CA HIS A 216 -4.19 3.87 -13.75
C HIS A 216 -4.36 2.37 -13.43
N ILE A 217 -5.39 2.05 -12.65
CA ILE A 217 -5.75 0.71 -12.19
C ILE A 217 -7.15 0.37 -12.71
N ALA A 218 -7.21 -0.55 -13.65
CA ALA A 218 -8.45 -1.08 -14.20
C ALA A 218 -8.91 -2.33 -13.44
N ALA A 219 -10.20 -2.64 -13.48
CA ALA A 219 -10.66 -3.96 -13.09
C ALA A 219 -10.05 -5.02 -14.02
N SER A 220 -9.60 -6.13 -13.45
CA SER A 220 -9.19 -7.30 -14.21
C SER A 220 -10.36 -7.80 -15.05
N GLN A 221 -10.10 -8.07 -16.32
CA GLN A 221 -11.05 -8.83 -17.13
C GLN A 221 -11.19 -10.22 -16.49
N PRO A 222 -12.40 -10.79 -16.38
CA PRO A 222 -12.54 -12.17 -15.91
C PRO A 222 -11.75 -13.08 -16.86
N SER A 223 -10.60 -13.58 -16.39
CA SER A 223 -9.82 -14.55 -17.14
C SER A 223 -10.50 -15.91 -17.03
N ARG A 224 -10.75 -16.57 -18.18
CA ARG A 224 -11.33 -17.92 -18.26
C ARG A 224 -10.56 -18.98 -17.43
N GLN A 225 -9.34 -18.67 -16.98
CA GLN A 225 -8.49 -19.57 -16.19
C GLN A 225 -8.74 -19.53 -14.68
N LEU A 226 -9.37 -18.48 -14.13
CA LEU A 226 -9.59 -18.36 -12.68
C LEU A 226 -10.86 -19.06 -12.18
N GLU A 227 -11.79 -19.46 -13.06
CA GLU A 227 -13.02 -20.16 -12.66
C GLU A 227 -12.75 -21.50 -11.95
N HIS A 228 -11.61 -22.15 -12.23
CA HIS A 228 -11.30 -23.48 -11.67
C HIS A 228 -10.67 -23.44 -10.27
N LEU A 229 -10.13 -22.29 -9.82
CA LEU A 229 -9.45 -22.15 -8.52
C LEU A 229 -10.31 -21.49 -7.43
N MET A 230 -11.51 -20.99 -7.76
CA MET A 230 -12.34 -20.19 -6.85
C MET A 230 -13.22 -21.00 -5.87
N GLY A 231 -12.97 -22.29 -5.69
CA GLY A 231 -13.77 -23.18 -4.83
C GLY A 231 -13.75 -22.89 -3.32
N GLN A 232 -13.03 -21.87 -2.83
CA GLN A 232 -12.89 -21.59 -1.39
C GLN A 232 -12.96 -20.10 -1.00
N THR A 233 -13.69 -19.26 -1.74
CA THR A 233 -13.92 -17.86 -1.32
C THR A 233 -15.28 -17.68 -0.64
N PRO A 234 -15.38 -16.95 0.49
CA PRO A 234 -16.65 -16.79 1.21
C PRO A 234 -17.71 -16.05 0.37
N PRO A 235 -19.02 -16.24 0.65
CA PRO A 235 -20.11 -15.86 -0.26
C PRO A 235 -20.18 -14.38 -0.65
N TRP A 236 -19.63 -13.46 0.15
CA TRP A 236 -19.61 -12.02 -0.16
C TRP A 236 -18.47 -11.58 -1.10
N TRP A 237 -17.66 -12.52 -1.61
CA TRP A 237 -16.58 -12.29 -2.58
C TRP A 237 -16.97 -12.46 -4.05
N ARG A 238 -18.16 -12.98 -4.34
CA ARG A 238 -18.62 -13.13 -5.72
C ARG A 238 -19.21 -11.82 -6.22
N ARG A 239 -18.39 -10.99 -6.87
CA ARG A 239 -18.77 -10.16 -8.02
C ARG A 239 -17.58 -9.31 -8.48
N ALA A 240 -16.80 -9.85 -9.42
CA ALA A 240 -15.89 -9.06 -10.26
C ALA A 240 -16.64 -8.12 -11.23
N LYS A 241 -17.97 -8.21 -11.30
CA LYS A 241 -18.78 -7.52 -12.33
C LYS A 241 -18.97 -6.02 -12.10
N ASP A 242 -18.72 -5.52 -10.89
CA ASP A 242 -19.01 -4.13 -10.51
C ASP A 242 -17.81 -3.44 -9.82
N ILE A 243 -16.57 -3.75 -10.20
CA ILE A 243 -15.37 -3.09 -9.65
C ILE A 243 -15.16 -1.78 -10.42
N PRO A 244 -15.38 -0.60 -9.82
CA PRO A 244 -15.24 0.64 -10.54
C PRO A 244 -13.76 0.97 -10.75
N ASN A 245 -13.36 1.16 -12.00
CA ASN A 245 -12.01 1.53 -12.43
C ASN A 245 -11.55 2.81 -11.71
N ASN A 246 -10.27 2.88 -11.32
CA ASN A 246 -9.66 4.08 -10.72
C ASN A 246 -10.47 4.71 -9.58
N THR A 247 -11.07 3.90 -8.72
CA THR A 247 -11.78 4.43 -7.56
C THR A 247 -10.87 4.61 -6.37
N PHE A 248 -10.93 5.81 -5.79
CA PHE A 248 -10.22 6.19 -4.59
C PHE A 248 -11.26 6.41 -3.51
N LYS A 249 -11.12 5.71 -2.39
CA LYS A 249 -12.05 5.82 -1.27
C LYS A 249 -11.29 6.17 0.00
N CYS A 250 -11.84 7.13 0.73
CA CYS A 250 -11.32 7.59 2.01
C CYS A 250 -12.38 7.36 3.08
N TRP A 251 -11.98 6.85 4.24
CA TRP A 251 -12.86 6.63 5.38
C TRP A 251 -12.25 7.20 6.65
N ASN A 252 -13.12 7.67 7.54
CA ASN A 252 -12.73 8.10 8.87
C ASN A 252 -12.86 7.00 9.93
N ALA A 253 -12.52 7.34 11.17
CA ALA A 253 -12.57 6.44 12.33
C ALA A 253 -13.98 5.89 12.64
N LEU A 254 -15.03 6.53 12.14
CA LEU A 254 -16.41 6.08 12.30
C LEU A 254 -16.87 5.15 11.18
N GLY A 255 -15.98 4.80 10.25
CA GLY A 255 -16.29 4.00 9.06
C GLY A 255 -17.13 4.76 8.03
N LYS A 256 -17.26 6.08 8.17
CA LYS A 256 -17.97 6.93 7.21
C LYS A 256 -17.05 7.25 6.04
N GLN A 257 -17.51 6.99 4.81
CA GLN A 257 -16.80 7.43 3.62
C GLN A 257 -16.81 8.96 3.55
N VAL A 258 -15.65 9.56 3.32
CA VAL A 258 -15.47 11.02 3.21
C VAL A 258 -15.00 11.38 1.80
N ASP A 259 -15.37 12.57 1.34
CA ASP A 259 -14.94 13.08 0.04
C ASP A 259 -13.43 13.26 -0.01
N VAL A 260 -12.83 12.93 -1.15
CA VAL A 260 -11.43 13.23 -1.46
C VAL A 260 -11.32 14.74 -1.72
N SER A 261 -11.36 15.53 -0.66
CA SER A 261 -11.43 17.01 -0.68
C SER A 261 -10.26 17.61 0.13
N PRO A 262 -9.86 18.88 -0.13
CA PRO A 262 -8.51 19.42 0.08
C PRO A 262 -7.96 19.45 1.52
N GLN A 263 -8.67 18.90 2.49
CA GLN A 263 -8.37 19.02 3.92
C GLN A 263 -8.37 17.68 4.68
N GLY A 264 -8.72 16.55 4.05
CA GLY A 264 -8.93 15.27 4.76
C GLY A 264 -8.25 14.02 4.19
N CYS A 265 -7.86 14.02 2.93
CA CYS A 265 -7.01 13.03 2.27
C CYS A 265 -6.47 13.73 1.03
N ILE A 266 -5.42 14.54 1.20
CA ILE A 266 -4.85 15.33 0.11
C ILE A 266 -4.28 14.34 -0.89
N GLY A 267 -4.73 14.36 -2.14
CA GLY A 267 -4.10 13.74 -3.29
C GLY A 267 -4.22 14.72 -4.44
N ARG A 268 -3.12 15.33 -4.90
CA ARG A 268 -3.19 16.15 -6.12
C ARG A 268 -3.38 15.22 -7.31
N ASN A 269 -4.62 15.13 -7.75
CA ASN A 269 -4.99 14.43 -8.96
C ASN A 269 -4.63 15.28 -10.19
N ASP A 270 -3.51 14.98 -10.85
CA ASP A 270 -3.37 15.26 -12.28
C ASP A 270 -4.04 14.11 -13.05
N ILE A 271 -5.37 14.07 -13.01
CA ILE A 271 -6.16 13.11 -13.80
C ILE A 271 -6.24 13.64 -15.22
N GLY A 272 -5.70 12.88 -16.17
CA GLY A 272 -6.07 13.00 -17.57
C GLY A 272 -7.57 12.74 -17.70
N HIS A 273 -8.36 13.81 -17.75
CA HIS A 273 -9.79 13.75 -17.97
C HIS A 273 -10.08 13.16 -19.36
N GLY A 274 -10.54 11.91 -19.38
CA GLY A 274 -11.54 11.49 -20.36
C GLY A 274 -12.86 12.17 -20.00
N LEU A 275 -13.34 13.01 -20.90
CA LEU A 275 -14.58 13.79 -20.84
C LEU A 275 -15.77 13.08 -20.18
N VAL A 276 -16.34 13.71 -19.14
CA VAL A 276 -17.79 13.92 -19.03
C VAL A 276 -18.01 15.29 -18.37
N SER A 277 -18.25 16.30 -19.21
CA SER A 277 -18.84 17.57 -18.77
C SER A 277 -20.31 17.34 -18.43
N GLN A 278 -20.77 17.83 -17.27
CA GLN A 278 -22.05 18.55 -17.00
C GLN A 278 -22.07 18.74 -15.46
N GLY A 279 -22.23 19.89 -14.84
CA GLY A 279 -22.50 21.26 -15.25
C GLY A 279 -22.90 21.96 -13.95
N ILE A 280 -22.04 22.79 -13.37
CA ILE A 280 -22.42 23.70 -12.29
C ILE A 280 -21.80 25.06 -12.64
N LEU A 281 -22.62 25.86 -13.33
CA LEU A 281 -22.40 27.29 -13.49
C LEU A 281 -22.33 27.93 -12.11
N SER A 282 -21.20 28.54 -11.80
CA SER A 282 -21.09 29.52 -10.72
C SER A 282 -20.39 30.76 -11.26
N ARG A 283 -20.76 31.90 -10.66
CA ARG A 283 -20.39 33.31 -10.92
C ARG A 283 -21.38 34.00 -11.85
N GLY A 284 -22.10 35.05 -11.45
CA GLY A 284 -21.77 36.06 -10.44
C GLY A 284 -21.17 37.29 -11.10
N LYS A 285 -21.93 38.39 -11.04
CA LYS A 285 -21.59 39.80 -11.33
C LYS A 285 -21.37 40.19 -12.79
N SER A 286 -22.38 40.88 -13.31
CA SER A 286 -22.28 41.79 -14.44
C SER A 286 -21.33 42.94 -14.13
N ILE A 287 -20.37 43.16 -15.02
CA ILE A 287 -19.66 44.44 -15.16
C ILE A 287 -19.88 44.83 -16.62
N GLY A 288 -20.57 45.96 -16.80
CA GLY A 288 -20.90 46.48 -18.12
C GLY A 288 -19.66 47.01 -18.83
N LEU A 289 -19.60 46.78 -20.14
CA LEU A 289 -18.72 47.50 -21.04
C LEU A 289 -19.51 47.84 -22.32
N SER A 290 -19.53 49.14 -22.57
CA SER A 290 -20.18 49.88 -23.63
C SER A 290 -19.79 49.41 -25.02
N ALA A 291 -20.78 49.43 -25.91
CA ALA A 291 -20.67 49.18 -27.33
C ALA A 291 -19.76 50.19 -28.05
N LEU A 292 -18.84 49.67 -28.87
CA LEU A 292 -18.28 50.38 -30.02
C LEU A 292 -18.77 49.65 -31.28
N ARG A 293 -19.48 50.39 -32.15
CA ARG A 293 -19.94 49.94 -33.47
C ARG A 293 -18.77 49.99 -34.47
N PRO A 294 -18.69 49.06 -35.43
CA PRO A 294 -17.88 49.25 -36.63
C PRO A 294 -18.67 50.06 -37.69
N VAL A 295 -17.90 50.69 -38.60
CA VAL A 295 -18.32 51.47 -39.77
C VAL A 295 -19.23 50.67 -40.70
#